data_AF-A0A9D6EZ06-F1
#
_entry.id   AF-A0A9D6EZ06-F1
#
_cell.length_a   1.000
_cell.length_b   1.000
_cell.length_c   1.000
_cell.angle_alpha   90.00
_cell.angle_beta   90.00
_cell.angle_gamma   90.00
#
_symmetry.space_group_name_H-M   'P 1'
#
loop_
_entity.id
_entity.type
_entity.pdbx_description
1 polymer ?
#
loop_
_entity_poly.entity_id
_entity_poly.type
_entity_poly.pdbx_seq_one_letter_code
_entity_poly.pdbx_strand_id
1 'polypeptide(L)'
;MPMPPYQVFCYTKDCKNLAKYKIAARWSDGVVGELKTYGLCCEECAGIWLERGRQRFAESGLTVGETLEPPGIYLLERGLRDQTLQRQCELEKRLLALT
;
A
#
# COMPACT_ATOMS: atom_id res chain seq x y z
N MET A 1 17.55 16.47 -19.83
CA MET A 1 16.90 15.22 -20.29
C MET A 1 15.97 14.75 -19.20
N PRO A 2 14.66 14.52 -19.43
CA PRO A 2 13.83 13.87 -18.42
C PRO A 2 14.35 12.44 -18.25
N MET A 3 14.62 12.03 -17.00
CA MET A 3 14.97 10.64 -16.73
C MET A 3 13.79 9.74 -17.11
N PRO A 4 14.03 8.60 -17.77
CA PRO A 4 12.96 7.64 -18.03
C PRO A 4 12.36 7.19 -16.69
N PRO A 5 11.03 7.11 -16.58
CA PRO A 5 10.36 6.79 -15.33
C PRO A 5 10.81 5.42 -14.83
N TYR A 6 11.32 5.37 -13.60
CA TYR A 6 11.81 4.15 -12.97
C TYR A 6 10.69 3.11 -12.86
N GLN A 7 10.96 1.90 -13.31
CA GLN A 7 10.00 0.80 -13.22
C GLN A 7 10.04 0.19 -11.82
N VAL A 8 8.91 0.21 -11.15
CA VAL A 8 8.75 -0.43 -9.84
C VAL A 8 8.21 -1.83 -10.06
N PHE A 9 8.92 -2.84 -9.54
CA PHE A 9 8.51 -4.23 -9.61
C PHE A 9 7.82 -4.68 -8.32
N CYS A 10 7.06 -5.76 -8.42
CA CYS A 10 6.44 -6.42 -7.28
C CYS A 10 7.51 -6.82 -6.24
N TYR A 11 7.23 -6.58 -4.96
CA TYR A 11 8.12 -6.94 -3.85
C TYR A 11 8.10 -8.43 -3.52
N THR A 12 7.15 -9.20 -4.08
CA THR A 12 7.11 -10.64 -3.89
C THR A 12 8.38 -11.26 -4.48
N LYS A 13 9.09 -12.06 -3.68
CA LYS A 13 10.27 -12.80 -4.13
C LYS A 13 9.93 -13.61 -5.39
N ASP A 14 10.80 -13.56 -6.38
CA ASP A 14 10.68 -14.25 -7.68
C ASP A 14 9.54 -13.75 -8.60
N CYS A 15 8.72 -12.79 -8.16
CA CYS A 15 7.73 -12.13 -9.01
C CYS A 15 8.39 -11.02 -9.84
N LYS A 16 8.34 -11.14 -11.16
CA LYS A 16 8.90 -10.16 -12.10
C LYS A 16 7.86 -9.19 -12.67
N ASN A 17 6.63 -9.26 -12.17
CA ASN A 17 5.55 -8.39 -12.64
C ASN A 17 5.75 -6.96 -12.13
N LEU A 18 5.30 -5.98 -12.91
CA LEU A 18 5.31 -4.58 -12.51
C LEU A 18 4.35 -4.36 -11.33
N ALA A 19 4.77 -3.51 -10.39
CA ALA A 19 3.91 -3.10 -9.30
C ALA A 19 2.79 -2.20 -9.85
N LYS A 20 1.55 -2.62 -9.60
CA LYS A 20 0.32 -1.88 -9.94
C LYS A 20 -0.28 -1.23 -8.70
N TYR A 21 0.00 -1.80 -7.54
CA TYR A 21 -0.61 -1.39 -6.29
C TYR A 21 0.44 -1.15 -5.21
N LYS A 22 0.11 -0.21 -4.32
CA LYS A 22 0.79 0.05 -3.07
C LYS A 22 -0.13 -0.36 -1.93
N ILE A 23 0.34 -1.24 -1.06
CA ILE A 23 -0.35 -1.57 0.19
C ILE A 23 0.17 -0.61 1.26
N ALA A 24 -0.72 0.22 1.78
CA ALA A 24 -0.34 1.25 2.74
C ALA A 24 -1.47 1.54 3.75
N ALA A 25 -1.11 2.15 4.87
CA ALA A 25 -2.04 2.73 5.84
C ALA A 25 -1.83 4.24 5.91
N ARG A 26 -2.90 5.00 6.13
CA ARG A 26 -2.79 6.42 6.49
C ARG A 26 -2.38 6.51 7.94
N TRP A 27 -1.25 7.17 8.19
CA TRP A 27 -0.75 7.48 9.52
C TRP A 27 -0.73 9.00 9.71
N SER A 28 -0.97 9.46 10.94
CA SER A 28 -0.83 10.86 11.31
C SER A 28 -0.48 10.99 12.79
N ASP A 29 0.39 11.93 13.14
CA ASP A 29 0.71 12.31 14.53
C ASP A 29 -0.13 13.53 15.01
N GLY A 30 -1.10 13.95 14.22
CA GLY A 30 -1.91 15.15 14.46
C GLY A 30 -1.33 16.44 13.87
N VAL A 31 -0.09 16.42 13.38
CA VAL A 31 0.57 17.56 12.71
C VAL A 31 0.85 17.23 11.24
N VAL A 32 1.40 16.05 10.96
CA VAL A 32 1.72 15.56 9.62
C VAL A 32 0.99 14.25 9.33
N GLY A 33 0.69 14.02 8.05
CA GLY A 33 0.03 12.81 7.58
C GLY A 33 0.79 12.15 6.44
N GLU A 34 0.95 10.83 6.51
CA GLU A 34 1.71 10.04 5.55
C GLU A 34 1.04 8.71 5.21
N LEU A 35 1.46 8.11 4.09
CA LEU A 35 1.13 6.73 3.75
C LEU A 35 2.25 5.79 4.19
N LYS A 36 2.05 5.16 5.34
CA LYS A 36 2.92 4.09 5.84
C LYS A 36 2.84 2.88 4.91
N THR A 37 3.94 2.54 4.26
CA THR A 37 3.98 1.52 3.21
C THR A 37 4.26 0.14 3.79
N TYR A 38 3.45 -0.86 3.43
CA TYR A 38 3.68 -2.27 3.78
C TYR A 38 4.27 -3.07 2.62
N GLY A 39 3.97 -2.71 1.37
CA GLY A 39 4.56 -3.33 0.18
C GLY A 39 4.06 -2.74 -1.13
N LEU A 40 4.80 -2.99 -2.22
CA LEU A 40 4.40 -2.68 -3.60
C LEU A 40 4.21 -3.99 -4.36
N CYS A 41 3.11 -4.16 -5.07
CA CYS A 41 2.74 -5.46 -5.63
C CYS A 41 2.02 -5.37 -6.96
N CYS A 42 2.09 -6.45 -7.73
CA CYS A 42 1.23 -6.66 -8.89
C CYS A 42 -0.19 -7.06 -8.44
N GLU A 43 -1.08 -7.28 -9.40
CA GLU A 43 -2.47 -7.65 -9.15
C GLU A 43 -2.62 -9.05 -8.53
N GLU A 44 -1.83 -10.02 -9.00
CA GLU A 44 -1.84 -11.39 -8.50
C GLU A 44 -1.37 -11.49 -7.04
N CYS A 45 -0.40 -10.66 -6.64
CA CYS A 45 0.14 -10.66 -5.28
C CYS A 45 -0.60 -9.73 -4.32
N ALA A 46 -1.61 -8.98 -4.78
CA ALA A 46 -2.28 -7.95 -3.98
C ALA A 46 -2.94 -8.50 -2.72
N GLY A 47 -3.59 -9.67 -2.79
CA GLY A 47 -4.24 -10.30 -1.64
C GLY A 47 -3.24 -10.66 -0.54
N ILE A 48 -2.15 -11.34 -0.91
CA ILE A 48 -1.08 -11.74 0.00
C ILE A 48 -0.46 -10.52 0.70
N TRP A 49 -0.20 -9.44 -0.04
CA TRP A 49 0.37 -8.23 0.54
C TRP A 49 -0.62 -7.46 1.41
N LEU A 50 -1.91 -7.45 1.06
CA LEU A 50 -2.95 -6.86 1.90
C LEU A 50 -3.04 -7.59 3.25
N GLU A 51 -3.07 -8.92 3.23
CA GLU A 51 -3.09 -9.75 4.44
C GLU A 51 -1.86 -9.50 5.32
N ARG A 52 -0.65 -9.57 4.74
CA ARG A 52 0.61 -9.26 5.45
C ARG A 52 0.63 -7.85 6.02
N GLY A 53 0.11 -6.88 5.28
CA GLY A 53 -0.04 -5.50 5.75
C GLY A 53 -0.91 -5.41 6.98
N ARG A 54 -2.06 -6.11 6.99
CA ARG A 54 -2.98 -6.16 8.14
C ARG A 54 -2.38 -6.87 9.35
N GLN A 55 -1.62 -7.95 9.15
CA GLN A 55 -0.87 -8.62 10.23
C GLN A 55 0.12 -7.64 10.89
N ARG A 56 0.95 -6.96 10.09
CA ARG A 56 1.90 -5.95 10.60
C ARG A 56 1.22 -4.72 11.22
N PHE A 57 0.04 -4.35 10.73
CA PHE A 57 -0.78 -3.30 11.33
C PHE A 57 -1.26 -3.71 12.73
N ALA A 58 -1.71 -4.97 12.90
CA ALA A 58 -2.12 -5.47 14.21
C ALA A 58 -0.97 -5.50 15.23
N GLU A 59 0.27 -5.65 14.75
CA GLU A 59 1.49 -5.58 15.56
C GLU A 59 1.98 -4.15 15.83
N SER A 60 1.41 -3.14 15.16
CA SER A 60 1.90 -1.76 15.29
C SER A 60 1.36 -1.07 16.54
N GLY A 61 2.28 -0.64 17.41
CA GLY A 61 1.95 0.25 18.53
C GLY A 61 1.81 1.69 18.06
N LEU A 62 0.79 2.39 18.56
CA LEU A 62 0.62 3.83 18.37
C LEU A 62 1.04 4.57 19.64
N THR A 63 1.73 5.68 19.44
CA THR A 63 1.99 6.65 20.51
C THR A 63 0.73 7.47 20.75
N VAL A 64 0.59 8.05 21.95
CA VAL A 64 -0.52 8.97 22.27
C VAL A 64 -0.56 10.13 21.27
N GLY A 65 -1.73 10.37 20.68
CA GLY A 65 -1.94 11.40 19.66
C GLY A 65 -1.74 10.91 18.23
N GLU A 66 -1.16 9.73 18.02
CA GLU A 66 -1.05 9.13 16.70
C GLU A 66 -2.34 8.42 16.27
N THR A 67 -2.58 8.42 14.97
CA THR A 67 -3.65 7.68 14.32
C THR A 67 -3.06 6.83 13.20
N LEU A 68 -3.61 5.63 13.01
CA LEU A 68 -3.24 4.74 11.92
C LEU A 68 -4.49 4.01 11.43
N GLU A 69 -4.84 4.25 10.18
CA GLU A 69 -5.96 3.58 9.53
C GLU A 69 -5.60 2.14 9.12
N PRO A 70 -6.58 1.23 9.00
CA PRO A 70 -6.33 -0.10 8.47
C PRO A 70 -5.66 -0.06 7.09
N PRO A 71 -4.68 -0.93 6.81
CA PRO A 71 -4.04 -1.01 5.51
C PRO A 71 -5.06 -1.24 4.39
N GLY A 72 -4.84 -0.52 3.28
CA GLY A 72 -5.64 -0.59 2.06
C GLY A 72 -4.77 -0.72 0.83
N ILE A 73 -5.43 -0.86 -0.32
CA ILE A 73 -4.82 -0.98 -1.64
C ILE A 73 -4.93 0.37 -2.33
N TYR A 74 -3.80 0.90 -2.77
CA TYR A 74 -3.72 2.17 -3.48
C TYR A 74 -3.21 1.90 -4.90
N LEU A 75 -3.85 2.48 -5.90
CA LEU A 75 -3.38 2.37 -7.29
C LEU A 75 -2.08 3.16 -7.44
N LEU A 76 -1.01 2.50 -7.91
CA LEU A 76 0.22 3.18 -8.27
C LEU A 76 0.06 3.83 -9.64
N GLU A 77 -0.02 5.15 -9.65
CA GLU A 77 0.00 5.93 -10.88
C GLU A 77 1.35 6.62 -11.06
N ARG A 78 1.86 6.56 -12.30
CA ARG A 78 3.18 7.13 -12.61
C ARG A 78 3.17 8.64 -12.41
N GLY A 79 4.14 9.14 -11.67
CA GLY A 79 4.31 10.58 -11.42
C GLY A 79 3.37 11.15 -10.37
N LEU A 80 2.45 10.35 -9.81
CA LEU A 80 1.65 10.78 -8.68
C LEU A 80 2.41 10.59 -7.37
N ARG A 81 2.20 11.53 -6.45
CA ARG A 81 2.74 11.45 -5.09
C ARG A 81 1.88 10.50 -4.28
N ASP A 82 2.47 9.91 -3.26
CA ASP A 82 1.77 8.99 -2.34
C ASP A 82 0.48 9.58 -1.77
N GLN A 83 0.50 10.86 -1.39
CA GLN A 83 -0.65 11.57 -0.82
C GLN A 83 -1.85 11.65 -1.78
N THR A 84 -1.64 11.50 -3.09
CA THR A 84 -2.68 11.60 -4.13
C THR A 84 -3.13 10.25 -4.66
N LEU A 85 -2.59 9.13 -4.15
CA LEU A 85 -2.95 7.81 -4.66
C LEU A 85 -4.40 7.45 -4.29
N GLN A 86 -5.13 6.92 -5.27
CA GLN A 86 -6.51 6.51 -5.08
C GLN A 86 -6.59 5.14 -4.39
N ARG A 87 -7.33 5.10 -3.27
CA ARG A 87 -7.67 3.86 -2.58
C ARG A 87 -8.70 3.05 -3.38
N GLN A 88 -8.46 1.75 -3.52
CA GLN A 88 -9.23 0.82 -4.32
C GLN A 88 -10.16 -0.02 -3.44
N CYS A 89 -11.15 0.64 -2.82
CA CYS A 89 -12.03 0.02 -1.81
C CYS A 89 -12.79 -1.22 -2.31
N GLU A 90 -13.23 -1.24 -3.58
CA GLU A 90 -13.94 -2.40 -4.14
C GLU A 90 -13.02 -3.61 -4.35
N LEU A 91 -11.77 -3.36 -4.74
CA LEU A 91 -10.75 -4.41 -4.83
C LEU A 91 -10.41 -4.96 -3.45
N GLU A 92 -10.27 -4.08 -2.44
CA GLU A 92 -10.06 -4.49 -1.04
C GLU A 92 -11.17 -5.43 -0.56
N LYS A 93 -12.43 -5.02 -0.71
CA LYS A 93 -13.59 -5.85 -0.32
C LYS A 93 -13.56 -7.22 -0.99
N ARG A 94 -13.27 -7.26 -2.30
CA ARG A 94 -13.21 -8.51 -3.05
C ARG A 94 -12.10 -9.43 -2.54
N LEU A 95 -10.89 -8.91 -2.33
CA LEU A 95 -9.76 -9.73 -1.89
C LEU A 95 -9.93 -10.21 -0.45
N LEU A 96 -10.52 -9.39 0.42
CA LEU A 96 -10.81 -9.77 1.81
C LEU A 96 -11.96 -10.77 1.94
N ALA A 97 -12.86 -10.84 0.96
CA ALA A 97 -13.93 -11.84 0.93
C ALA A 97 -13.44 -13.22 0.46
N LEU A 98 -12.22 -13.31 -0.10
CA LEU A 98 -11.63 -14.54 -0.65
C LEU A 98 -10.62 -15.20 0.31
N THR A 99 -10.25 -14.51 1.39
CA THR A 99 -9.40 -14.98 2.50
C THR A 99 -10.23 -15.44 3.67
#